data_AF-A0A967PWU4-F1
#
_entry.id   AF-A0A967PWU4-F1
#
_cell.length_a   1.000
_cell.length_b   1.000
_cell.length_c   1.000
_cell.angle_alpha   90.00
_cell.angle_beta   90.00
_cell.angle_gamma   90.00
#
_symmetry.space_group_name_H-M   'P 1'
#
loop_
_entity.id
_entity.type
_entity.pdbx_description
1 polymer ?
#
loop_
_entity_poly.entity_id
_entity_poly.type
_entity_poly.pdbx_seq_one_letter_code
_entity_poly.pdbx_strand_id
1 'polypeptide(L)'
;FGFNVNEWRDVGTFWKSREDPDAPFPIALAMGLDPALMIAAGVKTPVDELFIAGAIRGRGIEVCRGRTVDVDIPAAAEIVVEGLLHPAQREMEGPLAEFHGYHGEAWNSPTFEVTCISWRDDPIYQTIIPGWYEHVYIGNVLPREPLLRRFVRHLDPSAEVHIPPYGNGFLALIQIERDNPGTPKNLAMAAMAAHINIRNVIV
;
A
#
# COMPACT_ATOMS: atom_id res chain seq x y z
N PHE A 1 7.20 -10.75 -18.60
CA PHE A 1 6.55 -9.52 -18.10
C PHE A 1 7.11 -9.23 -16.72
N GLY A 2 7.70 -8.05 -16.52
CA GLY A 2 8.24 -7.64 -15.23
C GLY A 2 7.13 -7.27 -14.24
N PHE A 3 7.30 -7.68 -12.98
CA PHE A 3 6.40 -7.41 -11.88
C PHE A 3 7.14 -6.57 -10.84
N ASN A 4 6.77 -5.29 -10.76
CA ASN A 4 7.47 -4.34 -9.91
C ASN A 4 7.23 -4.65 -8.43
N VAL A 5 8.29 -4.99 -7.71
CA VAL A 5 8.27 -5.12 -6.26
C VAL A 5 9.35 -4.23 -5.69
N ASN A 6 8.89 -3.22 -4.95
CA ASN A 6 9.79 -2.34 -4.24
C ASN A 6 10.51 -3.12 -3.11
N GLU A 7 11.84 -3.02 -3.07
CA GLU A 7 12.71 -3.86 -2.25
C GLU A 7 12.49 -3.73 -0.74
N TRP A 8 11.84 -2.64 -0.31
CA TRP A 8 11.54 -2.31 1.09
C TRP A 8 10.11 -2.69 1.53
N ARG A 9 9.35 -3.36 0.66
CA ARG A 9 7.98 -3.83 0.96
C ARG A 9 8.00 -5.26 1.49
N ASP A 10 6.99 -5.60 2.28
CA ASP A 10 6.95 -6.85 3.03
C ASP A 10 6.95 -8.09 2.13
N VAL A 11 6.34 -8.02 0.94
CA VAL A 11 6.45 -9.09 -0.09
C VAL A 11 7.91 -9.38 -0.45
N GLY A 12 8.72 -8.34 -0.66
CA GLY A 12 10.15 -8.49 -0.93
C GLY A 12 10.90 -9.05 0.27
N THR A 13 10.50 -8.66 1.49
CA THR A 13 11.04 -9.24 2.74
C THR A 13 10.72 -10.73 2.85
N PHE A 14 9.48 -11.15 2.54
CA PHE A 14 9.03 -12.53 2.66
C PHE A 14 9.83 -13.46 1.77
N TRP A 15 10.00 -13.14 0.48
CA TRP A 15 10.80 -14.02 -0.37
C TRP A 15 12.28 -14.01 0.00
N LYS A 16 12.84 -12.86 0.39
CA LYS A 16 14.26 -12.75 0.78
C LYS A 16 14.59 -13.52 2.06
N SER A 17 13.58 -13.76 2.91
CA SER A 17 13.73 -14.49 4.17
C SER A 17 13.71 -16.02 4.02
N ARG A 18 13.44 -16.53 2.82
CA ARG A 18 13.43 -17.98 2.55
C ARG A 18 14.85 -18.54 2.52
N GLU A 19 14.96 -19.85 2.70
CA GLU A 19 16.24 -20.57 2.60
C GLU A 19 16.90 -20.40 1.21
N ASP A 20 16.09 -20.41 0.16
CA ASP A 20 16.49 -20.06 -1.21
C ASP A 20 15.71 -18.82 -1.68
N PRO A 21 16.32 -17.62 -1.57
CA PRO A 21 15.72 -16.36 -2.03
C PRO A 21 15.53 -16.25 -3.54
N ASP A 22 16.26 -17.05 -4.33
CA ASP A 22 16.22 -17.02 -5.80
C ASP A 22 15.16 -17.98 -6.36
N ALA A 23 14.66 -18.89 -5.53
CA ALA A 23 13.59 -19.82 -5.90
C ALA A 23 12.25 -19.09 -6.20
N PRO A 24 11.43 -19.65 -7.11
CA PRO A 24 10.11 -19.09 -7.43
C PRO A 24 9.26 -18.88 -6.17
N PHE A 25 8.60 -17.72 -6.09
CA PHE A 25 7.80 -17.28 -4.94
C PHE A 25 6.31 -17.21 -5.30
N PRO A 26 5.44 -17.99 -4.63
CA PRO A 26 4.02 -18.04 -4.97
C PRO A 26 3.30 -16.74 -4.56
N ILE A 27 2.52 -16.17 -5.47
CA ILE A 27 1.67 -15.01 -5.21
C ILE A 27 0.30 -15.16 -5.88
N ALA A 28 -0.68 -14.40 -5.38
CA ALA A 28 -1.98 -14.22 -6.02
C ALA A 28 -2.30 -12.73 -6.13
N LEU A 29 -2.71 -12.29 -7.33
CA LEU A 29 -3.15 -10.93 -7.62
C LEU A 29 -4.67 -10.91 -7.65
N ALA A 30 -5.30 -10.26 -6.66
CA ALA A 30 -6.74 -10.14 -6.59
C ALA A 30 -7.19 -8.74 -7.04
N MET A 31 -8.17 -8.69 -7.94
CA MET A 31 -8.73 -7.48 -8.55
C MET A 31 -10.25 -7.42 -8.34
N GLY A 32 -10.81 -6.21 -8.32
CA GLY A 32 -12.22 -6.01 -8.00
C GLY A 32 -12.49 -6.34 -6.53
N LEU A 33 -11.87 -5.57 -5.63
CA LEU A 33 -11.90 -5.83 -4.19
C LEU A 33 -12.85 -4.87 -3.48
N ASP A 34 -13.30 -5.28 -2.30
CA ASP A 34 -13.93 -4.36 -1.36
C ASP A 34 -12.97 -3.15 -1.10
N PRO A 35 -13.42 -1.88 -1.21
CA PRO A 35 -12.56 -0.72 -0.97
C PRO A 35 -11.84 -0.71 0.38
N ALA A 36 -12.38 -1.36 1.41
CA ALA A 36 -11.67 -1.51 2.70
C ALA A 36 -10.40 -2.35 2.58
N LEU A 37 -10.41 -3.39 1.74
CA LEU A 37 -9.21 -4.19 1.44
C LEU A 37 -8.17 -3.35 0.70
N MET A 38 -8.61 -2.55 -0.27
CA MET A 38 -7.70 -1.67 -1.02
C MET A 38 -7.03 -0.63 -0.11
N ILE A 39 -7.79 -0.02 0.80
CA ILE A 39 -7.25 0.92 1.79
C ILE A 39 -6.30 0.20 2.76
N ALA A 40 -6.69 -0.97 3.26
CA ALA A 40 -5.89 -1.75 4.19
C ALA A 40 -4.55 -2.19 3.58
N ALA A 41 -4.53 -2.61 2.31
CA ALA A 41 -3.32 -2.98 1.57
C ALA A 41 -2.30 -1.84 1.42
N GLY A 42 -2.72 -0.59 1.61
CA GLY A 42 -1.83 0.57 1.63
C GLY A 42 -1.18 0.86 3.00
N VAL A 43 -1.63 0.20 4.07
CA VAL A 43 -1.19 0.46 5.45
C VAL A 43 0.13 -0.24 5.72
N LYS A 44 1.12 0.50 6.23
CA LYS A 44 2.41 -0.08 6.63
C LYS A 44 2.39 -0.45 8.12
N THR A 45 2.29 -1.74 8.42
CA THR A 45 2.19 -2.26 9.79
C THR A 45 2.55 -3.76 9.81
N PRO A 46 3.04 -4.33 10.94
CA PRO A 46 3.28 -5.77 11.05
C PRO A 46 1.99 -6.62 11.15
N VAL A 47 0.82 -6.00 11.05
CA VAL A 47 -0.49 -6.67 11.15
C VAL A 47 -0.96 -7.01 9.74
N ASP A 48 -1.42 -8.23 9.53
CA ASP A 48 -2.03 -8.65 8.26
C ASP A 48 -3.21 -7.74 7.88
N GLU A 49 -3.14 -7.21 6.67
CA GLU A 49 -4.06 -6.23 6.11
C GLU A 49 -5.49 -6.75 5.98
N LEU A 50 -5.70 -8.07 5.92
CA LEU A 50 -7.03 -8.67 5.98
C LEU A 50 -7.73 -8.38 7.32
N PHE A 51 -6.99 -8.37 8.43
CA PHE A 51 -7.56 -7.99 9.73
C PHE A 51 -7.92 -6.51 9.79
N ILE A 52 -7.11 -5.65 9.17
CA ILE A 52 -7.38 -4.21 9.11
C ILE A 52 -8.65 -3.96 8.30
N ALA A 53 -8.77 -4.58 7.12
CA ALA A 53 -9.97 -4.50 6.30
C ALA A 53 -11.19 -5.02 7.05
N GLY A 54 -11.05 -6.13 7.78
CA GLY A 54 -12.11 -6.68 8.61
C GLY A 54 -12.52 -5.76 9.76
N ALA A 55 -11.56 -5.09 10.41
CA ALA A 55 -11.82 -4.09 11.44
C ALA A 55 -12.57 -2.86 10.87
N ILE A 56 -12.19 -2.38 9.68
CA ILE A 56 -12.91 -1.30 8.98
C ILE A 56 -14.36 -1.70 8.67
N ARG A 57 -14.59 -2.97 8.30
CA ARG A 57 -15.92 -3.50 7.96
C ARG A 57 -16.73 -3.97 9.18
N GLY A 58 -16.11 -4.10 10.35
CA GLY A 58 -16.72 -4.66 11.56
C GLY A 58 -17.01 -6.16 11.49
N ARG A 59 -16.42 -6.87 10.52
CA ARG A 59 -16.59 -8.32 10.30
C ARG A 59 -15.35 -8.90 9.63
N GLY A 60 -15.07 -10.19 9.84
CA GLY A 60 -13.97 -10.87 9.16
C GLY A 60 -14.09 -10.82 7.63
N ILE A 61 -12.95 -10.75 6.95
CA ILE A 61 -12.89 -10.91 5.50
C ILE A 61 -12.91 -12.40 5.17
N GLU A 62 -13.86 -12.81 4.33
CA GLU A 62 -13.91 -14.18 3.84
C GLU A 62 -12.80 -14.43 2.83
N VAL A 63 -12.08 -15.53 3.01
CA VAL A 63 -10.99 -15.96 2.14
C VAL A 63 -11.21 -17.37 1.63
N CYS A 64 -10.63 -17.68 0.48
CA CYS A 64 -10.52 -19.02 -0.08
C CYS A 64 -9.06 -19.32 -0.44
N ARG A 65 -8.72 -20.60 -0.59
CA ARG A 65 -7.36 -21.00 -0.98
C ARG A 65 -7.18 -20.86 -2.50
N GLY A 66 -5.99 -20.42 -2.91
CA GLY A 66 -5.57 -20.49 -4.30
C GLY A 66 -5.65 -21.92 -4.87
N ARG A 67 -5.86 -22.02 -6.19
CA ARG A 67 -5.94 -23.28 -6.93
C ARG A 67 -4.57 -23.87 -7.23
N THR A 68 -3.59 -23.03 -7.52
CA THR A 68 -2.22 -23.40 -7.92
C THR A 68 -1.16 -22.85 -6.98
N VAL A 69 -1.52 -21.90 -6.10
CA VAL A 69 -0.64 -21.37 -5.05
C VAL A 69 -1.23 -21.56 -3.66
N ASP A 70 -0.36 -21.80 -2.69
CA ASP A 70 -0.72 -21.99 -1.29
C ASP A 70 -0.84 -20.61 -0.59
N VAL A 71 -1.80 -19.79 -1.02
CA VAL A 71 -2.07 -18.42 -0.53
C VAL A 71 -3.56 -18.22 -0.28
N ASP A 72 -3.91 -17.47 0.78
CA ASP A 72 -5.29 -17.08 1.06
C ASP A 72 -5.69 -15.86 0.23
N ILE A 73 -6.84 -15.94 -0.41
CA ILE A 73 -7.31 -14.97 -1.40
C ILE A 73 -8.68 -14.46 -0.95
N PRO A 74 -8.95 -13.13 -0.99
CA PRO A 74 -10.29 -12.62 -0.71
C PRO A 74 -11.34 -13.31 -1.59
N ALA A 75 -12.26 -14.06 -0.98
CA ALA A 75 -13.25 -14.88 -1.69
C ALA A 75 -14.21 -14.04 -2.54
N ALA A 76 -14.26 -12.74 -2.25
CA ALA A 76 -15.09 -11.77 -2.95
C ALA A 76 -14.42 -11.05 -4.13
N ALA A 77 -13.18 -11.39 -4.48
CA ALA A 77 -12.50 -10.81 -5.64
C ALA A 77 -13.26 -11.10 -6.95
N GLU A 78 -13.28 -10.13 -7.86
CA GLU A 78 -13.85 -10.27 -9.20
C GLU A 78 -12.99 -11.16 -10.09
N ILE A 79 -11.66 -10.93 -10.05
CA ILE A 79 -10.66 -11.63 -10.87
C ILE A 79 -9.44 -11.91 -10.00
N VAL A 80 -8.90 -13.12 -10.11
CA VAL A 80 -7.70 -13.56 -9.40
C VAL A 80 -6.71 -14.15 -10.42
N VAL A 81 -5.46 -13.70 -10.37
CA VAL A 81 -4.35 -14.23 -11.17
C VAL A 81 -3.33 -14.85 -10.21
N GLU A 82 -3.19 -16.16 -10.24
CA GLU A 82 -2.25 -16.93 -9.44
C GLU A 82 -0.98 -17.24 -10.23
N GLY A 83 0.15 -17.30 -9.55
CA GLY A 83 1.40 -17.57 -10.24
C GLY A 83 2.64 -17.59 -9.36
N LEU A 84 3.77 -17.70 -10.04
CA LEU A 84 5.09 -17.74 -9.44
C LEU A 84 5.87 -16.50 -9.89
N LEU A 85 6.31 -15.72 -8.91
CA LEU A 85 7.25 -14.64 -9.14
C LEU A 85 8.67 -15.22 -9.14
N HIS A 86 9.49 -14.91 -10.14
CA HIS A 86 10.85 -15.45 -10.31
C HIS A 86 11.89 -14.38 -9.98
N PRO A 87 12.46 -14.35 -8.75
CA PRO A 87 13.39 -13.29 -8.34
C PRO A 87 14.69 -13.27 -9.17
N ALA A 88 15.18 -14.45 -9.56
CA ALA A 88 16.40 -14.61 -10.37
C ALA A 88 16.20 -14.28 -11.86
N GLN A 89 14.95 -14.33 -12.36
CA GLN A 89 14.64 -14.02 -13.76
C GLN A 89 14.04 -12.62 -13.84
N ARG A 90 14.85 -11.64 -14.26
CA ARG A 90 14.44 -10.23 -14.28
C ARG A 90 14.39 -9.69 -15.70
N GLU A 91 13.37 -8.88 -15.97
CA GLU A 91 13.18 -8.18 -17.24
C GLU A 91 13.01 -6.68 -16.99
N MET A 92 13.32 -5.87 -18.00
CA MET A 92 13.08 -4.43 -17.94
C MET A 92 11.57 -4.15 -17.88
N GLU A 93 11.17 -3.32 -16.92
CA GLU A 93 9.78 -2.92 -16.64
C GLU A 93 9.71 -1.39 -16.58
N GLY A 94 8.61 -0.80 -17.06
CA GLY A 94 8.46 0.65 -17.18
C GLY A 94 9.11 1.28 -18.44
N PRO A 95 9.17 2.62 -18.52
CA PRO A 95 8.76 3.58 -17.49
C PRO A 95 7.24 3.58 -17.25
N LEU A 96 6.82 3.93 -16.03
CA LEU A 96 5.42 3.96 -15.59
C LEU A 96 5.04 5.35 -15.11
N ALA A 97 3.79 5.77 -15.30
CA ALA A 97 3.28 6.97 -14.62
C ALA A 97 3.14 6.69 -13.12
N GLU A 98 3.60 7.62 -12.27
CA GLU A 98 3.68 7.44 -10.82
C GLU A 98 2.76 8.39 -10.04
N PHE A 99 2.54 8.09 -8.76
CA PHE A 99 1.64 8.85 -7.88
C PHE A 99 2.02 10.34 -7.74
N HIS A 100 3.28 10.69 -7.97
CA HIS A 100 3.76 12.08 -7.91
C HIS A 100 3.53 12.87 -9.20
N GLY A 101 2.87 12.28 -10.21
CA GLY A 101 2.52 12.95 -11.47
C GLY A 101 3.63 13.00 -12.51
N TYR A 102 4.69 12.20 -12.34
CA TYR A 102 5.79 12.07 -13.31
C TYR A 102 5.96 10.61 -13.70
N HIS A 103 6.73 10.34 -14.77
CA HIS A 103 7.14 8.98 -15.09
C HIS A 103 8.27 8.52 -14.17
N GLY A 104 8.12 7.33 -13.58
CA GLY A 104 9.19 6.60 -12.94
C GLY A 104 10.17 6.04 -13.97
N GLU A 105 11.40 5.78 -13.52
CA GLU A 105 12.43 5.15 -14.36
C GLU A 105 12.10 3.69 -14.62
N ALA A 106 12.64 3.15 -15.72
CA ALA A 106 12.54 1.73 -15.99
C ALA A 106 13.43 0.94 -15.01
N TRP A 107 12.99 -0.24 -14.59
CA TRP A 107 13.67 -1.06 -13.60
C TRP A 107 13.73 -2.53 -14.04
N ASN A 108 14.80 -3.24 -13.65
CA ASN A 108 14.86 -4.69 -13.84
C ASN A 108 14.04 -5.38 -12.74
N SER A 109 12.83 -5.77 -13.08
CA SER A 109 11.85 -6.36 -12.17
C SER A 109 11.79 -7.88 -12.33
N PRO A 110 11.54 -8.65 -11.25
CA PRO A 110 11.27 -10.08 -11.34
C PRO A 110 10.16 -10.38 -12.34
N THR A 111 10.24 -11.51 -13.03
CA THR A 111 9.20 -11.95 -13.96
C THR A 111 8.11 -12.72 -13.24
N PHE A 112 6.87 -12.57 -13.70
CA PHE A 112 5.72 -13.28 -13.14
C PHE A 112 5.21 -14.33 -14.13
N GLU A 113 5.22 -15.60 -13.70
CA GLU A 113 4.66 -16.73 -14.42
C GLU A 113 3.24 -17.01 -13.93
N VAL A 114 2.25 -16.85 -14.81
CA VAL A 114 0.85 -17.11 -14.50
C VAL A 114 0.56 -18.60 -14.58
N THR A 115 0.01 -19.18 -13.52
CA THR A 115 -0.36 -20.60 -13.46
C THR A 115 -1.88 -20.82 -13.44
N CYS A 116 -2.66 -19.85 -12.96
CA CYS A 116 -4.12 -19.89 -13.02
C CYS A 116 -4.72 -18.48 -13.11
N ILE A 117 -5.83 -18.35 -13.85
CA ILE A 117 -6.69 -17.17 -13.80
C ILE A 117 -8.09 -17.68 -13.45
N SER A 118 -8.70 -17.12 -12.42
CA SER A 118 -10.07 -17.42 -12.01
C SER A 118 -10.86 -16.12 -11.84
N TRP A 119 -12.17 -16.19 -12.05
CA TRP A 119 -13.06 -15.03 -12.01
C TRP A 119 -14.48 -15.43 -11.62
N ARG A 120 -15.27 -14.46 -11.20
CA ARG A 120 -16.71 -14.59 -10.95
C ARG A 120 -17.51 -14.55 -12.25
N ASP A 121 -18.76 -15.00 -12.24
CA ASP A 121 -19.66 -14.79 -13.37
C ASP A 121 -19.80 -13.27 -13.66
N ASP A 122 -19.69 -12.87 -14.93
CA ASP A 122 -19.72 -11.48 -15.40
C ASP A 122 -18.77 -10.53 -14.63
N PRO A 123 -17.43 -10.79 -14.64
CA PRO A 123 -16.50 -10.12 -13.76
C PRO A 123 -16.24 -8.67 -14.15
N ILE A 124 -16.04 -7.82 -13.14
CA ILE A 124 -15.61 -6.43 -13.32
C ILE A 124 -14.08 -6.34 -13.23
N TYR A 125 -13.46 -5.92 -14.34
CA TYR A 125 -12.05 -5.54 -14.31
C TYR A 125 -11.87 -4.16 -13.70
N GLN A 126 -11.39 -4.11 -12.45
CA GLN A 126 -11.05 -2.87 -11.77
C GLN A 126 -9.58 -2.52 -11.98
N THR A 127 -9.30 -1.26 -12.32
CA THR A 127 -7.95 -0.70 -12.40
C THR A 127 -7.91 0.69 -11.79
N ILE A 128 -6.71 1.15 -11.43
CA ILE A 128 -6.47 2.49 -10.87
C ILE A 128 -5.62 3.28 -11.85
N ILE A 129 -6.04 4.50 -12.17
CA ILE A 129 -5.27 5.39 -13.04
C ILE A 129 -4.10 5.99 -12.25
N PRO A 130 -2.84 5.75 -12.65
CA PRO A 130 -1.70 6.30 -11.92
C PRO A 130 -1.66 7.83 -11.94
N GLY A 131 -1.17 8.45 -10.86
CA GLY A 131 -1.11 9.89 -10.71
C GLY A 131 -2.46 10.59 -10.47
N TRP A 132 -3.59 9.86 -10.52
CA TRP A 132 -4.90 10.42 -10.22
C TRP A 132 -5.27 10.30 -8.74
N TYR A 133 -6.38 10.95 -8.35
CA TYR A 133 -6.81 11.04 -6.96
C TYR A 133 -6.96 9.68 -6.28
N GLU A 134 -7.50 8.66 -6.94
CA GLU A 134 -7.66 7.33 -6.33
C GLU A 134 -6.31 6.70 -5.93
N HIS A 135 -5.30 6.78 -6.81
CA HIS A 135 -3.95 6.31 -6.51
C HIS A 135 -3.37 7.06 -5.30
N VAL A 136 -3.54 8.38 -5.24
CA VAL A 136 -3.02 9.19 -4.12
C VAL A 136 -3.79 8.92 -2.82
N TYR A 137 -5.11 8.82 -2.86
CA TYR A 137 -5.93 8.57 -1.69
C TYR A 137 -5.63 7.21 -1.06
N ILE A 138 -5.63 6.15 -1.86
CA ILE A 138 -5.42 4.78 -1.37
C ILE A 138 -3.96 4.52 -1.04
N GLY A 139 -3.01 5.08 -1.79
CA GLY A 139 -1.56 4.83 -1.57
C GLY A 139 -0.89 5.74 -0.53
N ASN A 140 -1.41 6.94 -0.31
CA ASN A 140 -0.72 7.97 0.47
C ASN A 140 -1.56 8.65 1.56
N VAL A 141 -2.87 8.87 1.36
CA VAL A 141 -3.67 9.65 2.31
C VAL A 141 -4.32 8.75 3.36
N LEU A 142 -5.24 7.88 2.93
CA LEU A 142 -6.07 7.07 3.82
C LEU A 142 -5.28 6.14 4.74
N PRO A 143 -4.18 5.49 4.29
CA PRO A 143 -3.41 4.62 5.17
C PRO A 143 -2.52 5.37 6.17
N ARG A 144 -2.18 6.64 5.90
CA ARG A 144 -1.15 7.38 6.65
C ARG A 144 -1.73 8.40 7.60
N GLU A 145 -2.77 9.12 7.19
CA GLU A 145 -3.35 10.21 7.98
C GLU A 145 -3.80 9.76 9.39
N PRO A 146 -4.49 8.61 9.57
CA PRO A 146 -4.87 8.13 10.91
C PRO A 146 -3.67 7.80 11.80
N LEU A 147 -2.62 7.21 11.21
CA LEU A 147 -1.39 6.86 11.93
C LEU A 147 -0.60 8.10 12.34
N LEU A 148 -0.46 9.05 11.42
CA LEU A 148 0.19 10.33 11.68
C LEU A 148 -0.56 11.11 12.77
N ARG A 149 -1.89 11.19 12.67
CA ARG A 149 -2.74 11.80 13.70
C ARG A 149 -2.53 11.16 15.07
N ARG A 150 -2.54 9.83 15.15
CA ARG A 150 -2.28 9.11 16.41
C ARG A 150 -0.91 9.45 16.99
N PHE A 151 0.12 9.54 16.14
CA PHE A 151 1.49 9.85 16.57
C PHE A 151 1.60 11.28 17.12
N VAL A 152 1.10 12.28 16.40
CA VAL A 152 1.20 13.69 16.82
C VAL A 152 0.31 14.01 18.02
N ARG A 153 -0.84 13.33 18.18
CA ARG A 153 -1.71 13.49 19.35
C ARG A 153 -1.12 12.98 20.65
N HIS A 154 -0.08 12.16 20.58
CA HIS A 154 0.72 11.82 21.76
C HIS A 154 1.46 13.04 22.33
N LEU A 155 1.80 14.01 21.47
CA LEU A 155 2.49 15.24 21.86
C LEU A 155 1.50 16.37 22.19
N ASP A 156 0.44 16.51 21.40
CA ASP A 156 -0.62 17.50 21.60
C ASP A 156 -2.00 16.89 21.33
N PRO A 157 -2.83 16.62 22.36
CA PRO A 157 -4.14 16.01 22.19
C PRO A 157 -5.13 16.78 21.29
N SER A 158 -4.93 18.09 21.12
CA SER A 158 -5.75 18.96 20.26
C SER A 158 -5.42 18.82 18.77
N ALA A 159 -4.28 18.18 18.43
CA ALA A 159 -3.80 18.11 17.06
C ALA A 159 -4.73 17.31 16.14
N GLU A 160 -5.14 17.95 15.06
CA GLU A 160 -5.78 17.32 13.91
C GLU A 160 -4.85 17.38 12.68
N VAL A 161 -4.93 16.36 11.83
CA VAL A 161 -4.01 16.16 10.71
C VAL A 161 -4.79 16.03 9.42
N HIS A 162 -4.30 16.67 8.37
CA HIS A 162 -4.75 16.45 7.02
C HIS A 162 -3.56 16.25 6.07
N ILE A 163 -3.57 15.17 5.29
CA ILE A 163 -2.64 14.94 4.19
C ILE A 163 -3.39 15.30 2.90
N PRO A 164 -3.20 16.51 2.35
CA PRO A 164 -3.89 16.90 1.15
C PRO A 164 -3.45 16.05 -0.05
N PRO A 165 -4.39 15.56 -0.88
CA PRO A 165 -4.07 14.74 -2.05
C PRO A 165 -3.23 15.50 -3.08
N TYR A 166 -3.42 16.81 -3.23
CA TYR A 166 -2.58 17.64 -4.11
C TYR A 166 -1.12 17.77 -3.63
N GLY A 167 -0.82 17.34 -2.40
CA GLY A 167 0.54 17.20 -1.88
C GLY A 167 1.20 15.85 -2.19
N ASN A 168 0.51 14.95 -2.90
CA ASN A 168 0.99 13.61 -3.29
C ASN A 168 1.53 12.75 -2.13
N GLY A 169 1.08 13.00 -0.90
CA GLY A 169 1.58 12.32 0.29
C GLY A 169 2.90 12.84 0.86
N PHE A 170 3.43 13.97 0.36
CA PHE A 170 4.64 14.62 0.84
C PHE A 170 4.39 15.80 1.79
N LEU A 171 3.15 16.33 1.80
CA LEU A 171 2.72 17.45 2.64
C LEU A 171 1.78 16.94 3.74
N ALA A 172 2.01 17.38 4.97
CA ALA A 172 1.06 17.26 6.07
C ALA A 172 0.68 18.66 6.60
N LEU A 173 -0.60 18.84 6.88
CA LEU A 173 -1.14 20.00 7.59
C LEU A 173 -1.55 19.53 8.98
N ILE A 174 -1.15 20.27 10.01
CA ILE A 174 -1.49 19.99 11.40
C ILE A 174 -2.16 21.23 11.96
N GLN A 175 -3.37 21.08 12.49
CA GLN A 175 -4.06 22.15 13.20
C GLN A 175 -3.99 21.88 14.69
N ILE A 176 -3.73 22.90 15.50
CA ILE A 176 -3.68 22.82 16.97
C ILE A 176 -4.37 23.99 17.65
N GLU A 177 -4.75 23.79 18.91
CA GLU A 177 -5.04 24.87 19.84
C GLU A 177 -3.74 25.36 20.45
N ARG A 178 -3.20 26.47 19.93
CA ARG A 178 -1.86 26.92 20.28
C ARG A 178 -1.80 27.50 21.70
N ASP A 179 -1.10 26.81 22.59
CA ASP A 179 -0.81 27.25 23.97
C ASP A 179 0.68 27.65 24.18
N ASN A 180 1.61 26.95 23.52
CA ASN A 180 3.05 27.10 23.68
C ASN A 180 3.73 27.38 22.32
N PRO A 181 4.62 28.39 22.24
CA PRO A 181 5.28 28.76 20.98
C PRO A 181 6.20 27.67 20.40
N GLY A 182 6.65 26.69 21.20
CA GLY A 182 7.49 25.57 20.77
C GLY A 182 6.70 24.37 20.22
N THR A 183 5.41 24.24 20.53
CA THR A 183 4.56 23.11 20.12
C THR A 183 4.55 22.91 18.59
N PRO A 184 4.38 23.95 17.76
CA PRO A 184 4.42 23.80 16.29
C PRO A 184 5.70 23.14 15.78
N LYS A 185 6.86 23.54 16.33
CA LYS A 185 8.17 22.99 15.91
C LYS A 185 8.28 21.51 16.27
N ASN A 186 7.86 21.12 17.48
CA ASN A 186 7.92 19.74 17.94
C ASN A 186 7.00 18.83 17.11
N LEU A 187 5.78 19.31 16.81
CA LEU A 187 4.83 18.57 15.97
C LEU A 187 5.33 18.41 14.54
N ALA A 188 5.92 19.46 13.95
CA ALA A 188 6.50 19.38 12.62
C ALA A 188 7.62 18.33 12.54
N MET A 189 8.54 18.32 13.53
CA MET A 189 9.60 17.32 13.61
C MET A 189 9.05 15.90 13.82
N ALA A 190 8.04 15.75 14.68
CA ALA A 190 7.40 14.47 14.94
C ALA A 190 6.71 13.92 13.68
N ALA A 191 6.01 14.76 12.93
CA ALA A 191 5.32 14.36 11.71
C ALA A 191 6.28 13.89 10.61
N MET A 192 7.42 14.58 10.44
CA MET A 192 8.48 14.14 9.52
C MET A 192 9.13 12.81 9.96
N ALA A 193 9.24 12.58 11.27
CA ALA A 193 9.77 11.33 11.81
C ALA A 193 8.78 10.14 11.69
N ALA A 194 7.47 10.42 11.67
CA ALA A 194 6.44 9.39 11.67
C ALA A 194 6.36 8.58 10.36
N HIS A 195 6.69 9.20 9.22
CA HIS A 195 6.60 8.52 7.93
C HIS A 195 7.63 9.07 6.93
N ILE A 196 8.39 8.17 6.30
CA ILE A 196 9.55 8.50 5.43
C ILE A 196 9.25 9.48 4.29
N ASN A 197 8.02 9.46 3.78
CA ASN A 197 7.61 10.35 2.67
C ASN A 197 7.15 11.74 3.12
N ILE A 198 6.83 11.99 4.40
CA ILE A 198 6.41 13.33 4.83
C ILE A 198 7.62 14.25 4.83
N ARG A 199 7.62 15.22 3.90
CA ARG A 199 8.74 16.13 3.67
C ARG A 199 8.44 17.55 4.10
N ASN A 200 7.21 18.00 3.90
CA ASN A 200 6.77 19.34 4.25
C ASN A 200 5.67 19.24 5.30
N VAL A 201 5.76 20.05 6.36
CA VAL A 201 4.74 20.10 7.41
C VAL A 201 4.40 21.55 7.68
N ILE A 202 3.11 21.86 7.70
CA ILE A 202 2.58 23.17 8.10
C ILE A 202 1.79 22.93 9.38
N VAL A 203 2.12 23.70 10.42
CA VAL A 203 1.44 23.68 11.73
C VAL A 203 0.92 25.07 12.05
#